data_AF-G8JVB3-F1
#
_entry.id   AF-G8JVB3-F1
#
_cell.length_a   1.000
_cell.length_b   1.000
_cell.length_c   1.000
_cell.angle_alpha   90.00
_cell.angle_beta   90.00
_cell.angle_gamma   90.00
#
_symmetry.space_group_name_H-M   'P 1'
#
loop_
_entity.id
_entity.type
_entity.pdbx_description
1 polymer ?
#
loop_
_entity_poly.entity_id
_entity_poly.type
_entity_poly.pdbx_seq_one_letter_code
_entity_poly.pdbx_strand_id
1 'polypeptide(L)'
;MFRQAIRRASTLPPYALKPAYPHPNKEAAKAFKESLVATEKHGSHTSKLWMKISMFIAAPAILLTGINTYFVEAKHARHREHLKHVPDEEWPRDYEYQNLRHKPFFWGDGDKTLFWNPVVNRHIERE
;
A
#
# COMPACT_ATOMS: atom_id res chain seq x y z
N MET A 1 44.73 -21.92 35.21
CA MET A 1 44.62 -20.83 34.22
C MET A 1 45.87 -20.68 33.35
N PHE A 2 47.04 -20.40 33.92
CA PHE A 2 48.28 -20.16 33.14
C PHE A 2 48.71 -21.35 32.25
N ARG A 3 48.63 -22.58 32.76
CA ARG A 3 48.95 -23.81 32.00
C ARG A 3 48.03 -24.05 30.78
N GLN A 4 46.77 -23.62 30.83
CA GLN A 4 45.83 -23.78 29.70
C GLN A 4 46.09 -22.74 28.59
N ALA A 5 46.52 -21.53 28.96
CA ALA A 5 46.94 -20.51 27.99
C ALA A 5 48.20 -20.96 27.22
N ILE A 6 49.18 -21.53 27.91
CA ILE A 6 50.40 -22.09 27.29
C ILE A 6 50.06 -23.25 26.36
N ARG A 7 49.18 -24.16 26.77
CA ARG A 7 48.78 -25.33 25.96
C ARG A 7 47.95 -24.95 24.73
N ARG A 8 47.15 -23.87 24.80
CA ARG A 8 46.46 -23.30 23.64
C ARG A 8 47.44 -22.60 22.69
N ALA A 9 48.44 -21.90 23.23
CA ALA A 9 49.48 -21.28 22.39
C ALA A 9 50.32 -22.33 21.62
N SER A 10 50.53 -23.52 22.20
CA SER A 10 51.30 -24.60 21.55
C SER A 10 50.55 -25.38 20.46
N THR A 11 49.23 -25.22 20.33
CA THR A 11 48.40 -25.92 19.30
C THR A 11 47.99 -25.02 18.14
N LEU A 12 48.33 -23.73 18.18
CA LEU A 12 47.97 -22.78 17.14
C LEU A 12 48.99 -22.83 15.99
N PRO A 13 48.54 -22.82 14.71
CA PRO A 13 49.47 -22.75 13.59
C PRO A 13 50.24 -21.42 13.61
N PRO A 14 51.44 -21.35 12.99
CA PRO A 14 52.35 -20.21 13.11
C PRO A 14 51.77 -18.85 12.63
N TYR A 15 50.67 -18.88 11.90
CA TYR A 15 49.99 -17.69 11.36
C TYR A 15 48.69 -17.34 12.10
N ALA A 16 48.27 -18.11 13.10
CA ALA A 16 46.98 -17.95 13.77
C ALA A 16 46.79 -16.58 14.44
N LEU A 17 47.88 -15.96 14.91
CA LEU A 17 47.86 -14.66 15.56
C LEU A 17 48.35 -13.52 14.64
N LYS A 18 48.63 -13.81 13.37
CA LYS A 18 48.99 -12.76 12.41
C LYS A 18 47.74 -11.96 12.06
N PRO A 19 47.83 -10.62 11.97
CA PRO A 19 46.70 -9.80 11.60
C PRO A 19 46.21 -10.17 10.19
N ALA A 20 44.93 -10.51 10.07
CA ALA A 20 44.32 -10.86 8.78
C ALA A 20 44.29 -9.67 7.79
N TYR A 21 44.17 -8.45 8.32
CA TYR A 21 44.13 -7.20 7.54
C TYR A 21 45.12 -6.19 8.12
N PRO A 22 46.40 -6.25 7.72
CA PRO A 22 47.46 -5.43 8.32
C PRO A 22 47.43 -3.96 7.88
N HIS A 23 46.78 -3.64 6.76
CA HIS A 23 46.74 -2.30 6.18
C HIS A 23 45.31 -1.73 6.17
N PRO A 24 44.82 -1.21 7.31
CA PRO A 24 43.52 -0.55 7.34
C PRO A 24 43.58 0.79 6.60
N ASN A 25 42.68 0.99 5.63
CA ASN A 25 42.51 2.29 4.99
C ASN A 25 41.67 3.21 5.88
N LYS A 26 42.36 3.99 6.73
CA LYS A 26 41.73 4.91 7.68
C LYS A 26 41.05 6.11 7.00
N GLU A 27 41.55 6.52 5.84
CA GLU A 27 41.00 7.63 5.08
C GLU A 27 39.64 7.27 4.48
N ALA A 28 39.54 6.11 3.84
CA ALA A 28 38.26 5.58 3.35
C ALA A 28 37.25 5.38 4.50
N ALA A 29 37.71 4.90 5.67
CA ALA A 29 36.86 4.75 6.83
C ALA A 29 36.35 6.11 7.38
N LYS A 30 37.17 7.16 7.35
CA LYS A 30 36.77 8.52 7.71
C LYS A 30 35.76 9.08 6.73
N ALA A 31 36.04 8.98 5.42
CA ALA A 31 35.11 9.41 4.38
C ALA A 31 33.75 8.71 4.47
N PHE A 32 33.75 7.40 4.74
CA PHE A 32 32.52 6.64 4.96
C PHE A 32 31.75 7.18 6.19
N LYS A 33 32.40 7.38 7.34
CA LYS A 33 31.75 7.95 8.53
C LYS A 33 31.18 9.34 8.26
N GLU A 34 31.91 10.19 7.55
CA GLU A 34 31.44 11.53 7.17
C GLU A 34 30.23 11.45 6.23
N SER A 35 30.23 10.50 5.29
CA SER A 35 29.10 10.28 4.37
C SER A 35 27.81 9.87 5.10
N LEU A 36 27.92 9.09 6.20
CA LEU A 36 26.77 8.71 7.02
C LEU A 36 26.15 9.93 7.70
N VAL A 37 26.97 10.78 8.32
CA VAL A 37 26.51 12.01 8.98
C VAL A 37 25.90 12.97 7.96
N ALA A 38 26.51 13.11 6.78
CA ALA A 38 25.98 13.93 5.70
C ALA A 38 24.62 13.41 5.22
N THR A 39 24.47 12.09 5.09
CA THR A 39 23.22 11.45 4.67
C THR A 39 22.12 11.64 5.71
N GLU A 40 22.43 11.47 7.00
CA GLU A 40 21.49 11.71 8.10
C GLU A 40 21.00 13.17 8.08
N LYS A 41 21.93 14.13 8.00
CA LYS A 41 21.60 15.55 7.95
C LYS A 41 20.73 15.88 6.73
N HIS A 42 21.10 15.37 5.55
CA HIS A 42 20.31 15.56 4.34
C HIS A 42 18.90 14.96 4.48
N GLY A 43 18.79 13.73 4.98
CA GLY A 43 17.51 13.05 5.24
C GLY A 43 16.62 13.82 6.22
N SER A 44 17.20 14.42 7.26
CA SER A 44 16.45 15.25 8.21
C SER A 44 15.86 16.51 7.54
N HIS A 45 16.57 17.10 6.59
CA HIS A 45 16.11 18.27 5.86
C HIS A 45 15.04 17.89 4.82
N THR A 46 15.28 16.85 4.02
CA THR A 46 14.31 16.40 3.01
C THR A 46 13.01 15.92 3.65
N SER A 47 13.06 15.22 4.78
CA SER A 47 11.87 14.79 5.52
C SER A 47 11.02 15.98 5.96
N LYS A 48 11.64 17.04 6.50
CA LYS A 48 10.93 18.28 6.86
C LYS A 48 10.32 18.98 5.65
N LEU A 49 11.02 18.99 4.52
CA LEU A 49 10.49 19.55 3.26
C LEU A 49 9.24 18.79 2.80
N TRP A 50 9.31 17.46 2.74
CA TRP A 50 8.18 16.62 2.31
C TRP A 50 7.00 16.69 3.27
N MET A 51 7.24 16.75 4.58
CA MET A 51 6.17 17.00 5.55
C MET A 51 5.44 18.32 5.25
N LYS A 52 6.17 19.40 4.92
CA LYS A 52 5.54 20.67 4.55
C LYS A 52 4.74 20.54 3.25
N ILE A 53 5.29 19.90 2.23
CA ILE A 53 4.57 19.67 0.96
C ILE A 53 3.28 18.89 1.21
N SER A 54 3.33 17.80 1.97
CA SER A 54 2.14 17.01 2.30
C SER A 54 1.09 17.84 3.04
N MET A 55 1.49 18.64 4.02
CA MET A 55 0.55 19.43 4.83
C MET A 55 0.02 20.68 4.12
N PHE A 56 0.84 21.36 3.32
CA PHE A 56 0.46 22.63 2.71
C PHE A 56 -0.04 22.51 1.27
N ILE A 57 0.18 21.36 0.61
CA ILE A 57 -0.26 21.13 -0.77
C ILE A 57 -1.23 19.95 -0.80
N ALA A 58 -0.81 18.76 -0.34
CA ALA A 58 -1.65 17.56 -0.47
C ALA A 58 -2.91 17.65 0.39
N ALA A 59 -2.81 18.09 1.65
CA ALA A 59 -3.98 18.21 2.51
C ALA A 59 -5.04 19.21 1.99
N PRO A 60 -4.69 20.43 1.53
CA PRO A 60 -5.65 21.31 0.85
C PRO A 60 -6.24 20.70 -0.43
N ALA A 61 -5.44 20.02 -1.24
CA ALA A 61 -5.92 19.37 -2.46
C ALA A 61 -6.96 18.27 -2.14
N ILE A 62 -6.70 17.45 -1.11
CA ILE A 62 -7.63 16.44 -0.62
C ILE A 62 -8.91 17.10 -0.09
N LEU A 63 -8.79 18.21 0.66
CA LEU A 63 -9.96 18.92 1.19
C LEU A 63 -10.85 19.45 0.06
N LEU A 64 -10.27 20.12 -0.93
CA LEU A 64 -11.02 20.66 -2.08
C LEU A 64 -11.68 19.54 -2.88
N THR A 65 -10.95 18.45 -3.13
CA THR A 65 -11.49 17.27 -3.83
C THR A 65 -12.59 16.60 -3.01
N GLY A 66 -12.42 16.50 -1.69
CA GLY A 66 -13.41 15.95 -0.78
C GLY A 66 -14.72 16.74 -0.80
N ILE A 67 -14.65 18.08 -0.82
CA ILE A 67 -15.84 18.93 -0.94
C ILE A 67 -16.54 18.70 -2.29
N ASN A 68 -15.78 18.67 -3.40
CA ASN A 68 -16.34 18.42 -4.72
C ASN A 68 -17.05 17.06 -4.80
N THR A 69 -16.35 15.99 -4.38
CA THR A 69 -16.88 14.63 -4.38
C THR A 69 -18.09 14.51 -3.47
N TYR A 70 -18.11 15.19 -2.32
CA TYR A 70 -19.28 15.20 -1.44
C TYR A 70 -20.54 15.74 -2.15
N PHE A 71 -20.42 16.85 -2.89
CA PHE A 71 -21.57 17.40 -3.62
C PHE A 71 -22.04 16.50 -4.77
N VAL A 72 -21.11 15.88 -5.49
CA VAL A 72 -21.43 14.93 -6.56
C VAL A 72 -22.10 13.69 -5.98
N GLU A 73 -21.55 13.14 -4.90
CA GLU A 73 -22.06 11.94 -4.25
C GLU A 73 -23.43 12.19 -3.60
N ALA A 74 -23.68 13.37 -3.03
CA ALA A 74 -25.00 13.74 -2.52
C ALA A 74 -26.08 13.72 -3.63
N LYS A 75 -25.72 14.13 -4.86
CA LYS A 75 -26.61 14.02 -6.03
C LYS A 75 -26.83 12.56 -6.43
N HIS A 76 -25.78 11.75 -6.47
CA HIS A 76 -25.91 10.31 -6.76
C HIS A 76 -26.73 9.59 -5.69
N ALA A 77 -26.58 9.92 -4.42
CA ALA A 77 -27.37 9.37 -3.33
C ALA A 77 -28.85 9.64 -3.53
N ARG A 78 -29.24 10.89 -3.83
CA ARG A 78 -30.63 11.23 -4.15
C ARG A 78 -31.15 10.48 -5.38
N HIS A 79 -30.33 10.37 -6.43
CA HIS A 79 -30.70 9.60 -7.63
C HIS A 79 -30.95 8.12 -7.30
N ARG A 80 -30.10 7.50 -6.47
CA ARG A 80 -30.30 6.12 -6.01
C ARG A 80 -31.57 5.98 -5.16
N GLU A 81 -31.91 6.96 -4.32
CA GLU A 81 -33.20 6.96 -3.61
C GLU A 81 -34.38 7.02 -4.57
N HIS A 82 -34.34 7.83 -5.62
CA HIS A 82 -35.40 7.82 -6.64
C HIS A 82 -35.50 6.47 -7.35
N LEU A 83 -34.37 5.88 -7.74
CA LEU A 83 -34.34 4.57 -8.41
C LEU A 83 -34.96 3.46 -7.56
N LYS A 84 -34.82 3.48 -6.22
CA LYS A 84 -35.45 2.48 -5.34
C LYS A 84 -36.96 2.37 -5.52
N HIS A 85 -37.62 3.48 -5.86
CA HIS A 85 -39.08 3.55 -5.96
C HIS A 85 -39.58 3.26 -7.38
N VAL A 86 -38.69 3.10 -8.37
CA VAL A 86 -39.05 2.72 -9.73
C VAL A 86 -39.50 1.24 -9.71
N PRO A 87 -40.72 0.92 -10.17
CA PRO A 87 -41.20 -0.46 -10.28
C PRO A 87 -40.38 -1.28 -11.27
N ASP A 88 -40.33 -2.60 -11.08
CA ASP A 88 -39.56 -3.51 -11.95
C ASP A 88 -40.12 -3.58 -13.37
N GLU A 89 -41.41 -3.28 -13.56
CA GLU A 89 -42.08 -3.21 -14.86
C GLU A 89 -41.57 -2.03 -15.70
N GLU A 90 -41.27 -0.90 -15.05
CA GLU A 90 -40.73 0.32 -15.67
C GLU A 90 -39.20 0.27 -15.85
N TRP A 91 -38.52 -0.72 -15.25
CA TRP A 91 -37.08 -0.89 -15.44
C TRP A 91 -36.77 -1.16 -16.92
N PRO A 92 -35.69 -0.61 -17.48
CA PRO A 92 -35.30 -0.91 -18.86
C PRO A 92 -35.03 -2.41 -19.04
N ARG A 93 -35.42 -2.99 -20.19
CA ARG A 93 -35.08 -4.37 -20.50
C ARG A 93 -33.56 -4.47 -20.74
N ASP A 94 -32.92 -5.40 -20.03
CA ASP A 94 -31.50 -5.68 -20.20
C ASP A 94 -31.21 -6.22 -21.61
N TYR A 95 -30.04 -5.87 -22.14
CA TYR A 95 -29.54 -6.49 -23.37
C TYR A 95 -29.06 -7.92 -23.11
N GLU A 96 -29.01 -8.78 -24.13
CA GLU A 96 -28.63 -10.21 -24.00
C GLU A 96 -27.26 -10.45 -23.36
N TYR A 97 -26.34 -9.49 -23.49
CA TYR A 97 -25.00 -9.57 -22.89
C TYR A 97 -24.93 -9.04 -21.45
N GLN A 98 -25.98 -8.38 -20.96
CA GLN A 98 -26.10 -7.90 -19.59
C GLN A 98 -26.71 -8.99 -18.72
N ASN A 99 -26.30 -9.04 -17.44
CA ASN A 99 -26.78 -10.02 -16.46
C ASN A 99 -26.71 -11.50 -16.89
N LEU A 100 -25.87 -11.85 -17.86
CA LEU A 100 -25.69 -13.23 -18.32
C LEU A 100 -25.27 -14.18 -17.18
N ARG A 101 -25.90 -15.36 -17.13
CA ARG A 101 -25.55 -16.46 -16.20
C ARG A 101 -25.49 -17.78 -16.97
N HIS A 102 -24.29 -18.21 -17.34
CA HIS A 102 -24.09 -19.56 -17.93
C HIS A 102 -24.23 -20.69 -16.90
N LYS A 103 -23.82 -20.41 -15.66
CA LYS A 103 -23.95 -21.29 -14.50
C LYS A 103 -24.24 -20.40 -13.29
N PRO A 104 -25.18 -20.78 -12.40
CA PRO A 104 -25.40 -20.04 -11.18
C PRO A 104 -24.12 -19.99 -10.32
N PHE A 105 -23.94 -18.89 -9.59
CA PHE A 105 -22.90 -18.78 -8.57
C PHE A 105 -23.10 -19.88 -7.51
N PHE A 106 -22.01 -20.30 -6.89
CA PHE A 106 -22.02 -21.39 -5.89
C PHE A 106 -22.43 -20.91 -4.48
N TRP A 107 -22.85 -19.65 -4.33
CA TRP A 107 -23.25 -19.05 -3.07
C TRP A 107 -24.59 -18.32 -3.21
N GLY A 108 -25.22 -18.03 -2.08
CA GLY A 108 -26.46 -17.28 -2.02
C GLY A 108 -27.58 -17.97 -2.81
N ASP A 109 -28.26 -17.19 -3.65
CA ASP A 109 -29.32 -17.65 -4.57
C ASP A 109 -28.78 -18.04 -5.96
N GLY A 110 -27.46 -17.96 -6.15
CA GLY A 110 -26.81 -18.27 -7.43
C GLY A 110 -26.82 -17.13 -8.46
N ASP A 111 -27.40 -15.97 -8.14
CA ASP A 111 -27.50 -14.86 -9.10
C ASP A 111 -26.69 -13.61 -8.72
N LYS A 112 -26.58 -13.33 -7.43
CA LYS A 112 -25.99 -12.07 -6.93
C LYS A 112 -24.47 -12.16 -6.75
N THR A 113 -23.75 -11.20 -7.33
CA THR A 113 -22.30 -11.02 -7.13
C THR A 113 -21.94 -10.54 -5.72
N LEU A 114 -20.64 -10.55 -5.35
CA LEU A 114 -20.17 -10.11 -4.03
C LEU A 114 -20.54 -8.65 -3.69
N PHE A 115 -20.50 -7.75 -4.67
CA PHE A 115 -20.87 -6.33 -4.51
C PHE A 115 -22.18 -6.00 -5.22
N TRP A 116 -23.16 -6.91 -5.11
CA TRP A 116 -24.48 -6.69 -5.68
C TRP A 116 -25.29 -5.67 -4.88
N ASN A 117 -25.76 -4.62 -5.56
CA ASN A 117 -26.70 -3.67 -4.97
C ASN A 117 -28.05 -3.79 -5.71
N PRO A 118 -29.12 -4.28 -5.05
CA PRO A 118 -30.41 -4.55 -5.70
C PRO A 118 -31.10 -3.27 -6.22
N VAL A 119 -30.64 -2.08 -5.82
CA VAL A 119 -31.20 -0.82 -6.31
C VAL A 119 -30.74 -0.52 -7.75
N VAL A 120 -29.49 -0.85 -8.07
CA VAL A 120 -28.85 -0.46 -9.33
C VAL A 120 -28.48 -1.66 -10.22
N ASN A 121 -28.28 -2.83 -9.62
CA ASN A 121 -28.05 -4.09 -10.31
C ASN A 121 -29.31 -4.92 -10.09
N ARG A 122 -30.35 -4.68 -10.87
CA ARG A 122 -31.53 -5.55 -10.85
C ARG A 122 -31.33 -6.62 -11.92
N HIS A 123 -31.76 -7.85 -11.63
CA HIS A 123 -31.86 -8.90 -12.62
C HIS A 123 -33.32 -9.32 -12.66
N ILE A 124 -34.03 -8.80 -13.67
CA ILE A 124 -35.48 -8.96 -13.79
C ILE A 124 -35.72 -9.94 -14.93
N GLU A 125 -36.12 -11.15 -14.57
CA GLU A 125 -36.56 -12.15 -15.54
C GLU A 125 -37.94 -11.72 -16.06
N ARG A 126 -38.05 -11.52 -17.38
CA ARG A 126 -39.31 -11.21 -18.06
C ARG A 126 -39.63 -12.39 -18.98
N GLU A 127 -40.83 -12.94 -18.83
CA GLU A 127 -41.39 -13.96 -19.74
C GLU A 127 -41.55 -13.41 -21.17
#